data_AF-A0A2H5V8E2-F1
#
_entry.id   AF-A0A2H5V8E2-F1
#
_cell.length_a   1.000
_cell.length_b   1.000
_cell.length_c   1.000
_cell.angle_alpha   90.00
_cell.angle_beta   90.00
_cell.angle_gamma   90.00
#
_symmetry.space_group_name_H-M   'P 1'
#
loop_
_entity.id
_entity.type
_entity.pdbx_description
1 polymer ?
#
loop_
_entity_poly.entity_id
_entity_poly.type
_entity_poly.pdbx_seq_one_letter_code
_entity_poly.pdbx_strand_id
1 'polypeptide(L)'
;MNINVCFPDHEKGRGCDILVKCKDSYVMIEVKSCKLNKDDLDKAVEQFNTTASDYGILNKESIEKIIFHEGKRCGEFSLFTQGCKSHKIKTIYEDKGKEGSKRNEDPTTLYDLIIEVYRRWKNKRR
;
A
#
# COMPACT_ATOMS: atom_id res chain seq x y z
N MET A 1 15.84 -6.31 13.13
CA MET A 1 14.89 -6.64 12.04
C MET A 1 15.49 -6.10 10.75
N ASN A 2 15.88 -6.95 9.81
CA ASN A 2 16.40 -6.47 8.51
C ASN A 2 15.22 -6.25 7.58
N ILE A 3 15.00 -4.99 7.19
CA ILE A 3 13.89 -4.57 6.34
C ILE A 3 14.51 -4.05 5.05
N ASN A 4 14.15 -4.66 3.93
CA ASN A 4 14.57 -4.21 2.62
C ASN A 4 13.37 -3.61 1.89
N VAL A 5 13.43 -2.30 1.64
CA VAL A 5 12.39 -1.55 0.93
C VAL A 5 12.82 -1.39 -0.52
N CYS A 6 11.98 -1.86 -1.41
CA CYS A 6 12.11 -1.74 -2.85
C CYS A 6 10.94 -0.89 -3.38
N PHE A 7 11.23 -0.05 -4.38
CA PHE A 7 10.23 0.71 -5.13
C PHE A 7 10.20 0.10 -6.53
N PRO A 8 9.28 -0.84 -6.82
CA PRO A 8 9.19 -1.47 -8.13
C PRO A 8 9.13 -0.42 -9.25
N ASP A 9 9.88 -0.64 -10.33
CA ASP A 9 9.95 0.35 -11.41
C ASP A 9 8.61 0.47 -12.13
N HIS A 10 7.96 1.62 -11.94
CA HIS A 10 6.77 2.02 -12.67
C HIS A 10 7.02 2.36 -14.15
N GLU A 11 8.21 2.08 -14.72
CA GLU A 11 8.54 2.43 -16.10
C GLU A 11 7.58 1.81 -17.15
N LYS A 12 6.73 0.85 -16.74
CA LYS A 12 5.63 0.33 -17.56
C LYS A 12 4.23 0.48 -16.93
N GLY A 13 4.09 1.23 -15.83
CA GLY A 13 2.85 1.33 -15.06
C GLY A 13 2.41 0.00 -14.42
N ARG A 14 3.37 -0.90 -14.18
CA ARG A 14 3.12 -2.27 -13.70
C ARG A 14 3.62 -2.41 -12.27
N GLY A 15 2.79 -2.98 -11.40
CA GLY A 15 3.14 -3.27 -10.02
C GLY A 15 2.68 -2.24 -8.99
N CYS A 16 2.88 -2.58 -7.72
CA CYS A 16 2.56 -1.72 -6.59
C CYS A 16 3.68 -0.73 -6.27
N ASP A 17 3.34 0.41 -5.66
CA ASP A 17 4.28 1.49 -5.33
C ASP A 17 5.48 1.05 -4.45
N ILE A 18 5.24 0.14 -3.50
CA ILE A 18 6.26 -0.26 -2.51
C ILE A 18 6.22 -1.76 -2.28
N LEU A 19 7.38 -2.39 -2.30
CA LEU A 19 7.60 -3.77 -1.88
C LEU A 19 8.57 -3.80 -0.70
N VAL A 20 8.16 -4.43 0.40
CA VAL A 20 8.98 -4.58 1.60
C VAL A 20 9.24 -6.06 1.82
N LYS A 21 10.52 -6.44 1.84
CA LYS A 21 10.94 -7.77 2.24
C LYS A 21 11.32 -7.75 3.72
N CYS A 22 10.54 -8.47 4.51
CA CYS A 22 10.88 -8.88 5.87
C CYS A 22 11.55 -10.25 5.81
N LYS A 23 12.11 -10.71 6.94
CA LYS A 23 12.92 -11.95 7.01
C LYS A 23 12.26 -13.12 6.28
N ASP A 24 11.00 -13.40 6.61
CA ASP A 24 10.24 -14.55 6.09
C ASP A 24 8.92 -14.14 5.42
N SER A 25 8.66 -12.83 5.26
CA SER A 25 7.41 -12.30 4.75
C SER A 25 7.61 -11.11 3.80
N TYR A 26 6.58 -10.82 3.01
CA TYR A 26 6.54 -9.67 2.12
C TYR A 26 5.35 -8.79 2.45
N VAL A 27 5.56 -7.48 2.40
CA VAL A 27 4.49 -6.49 2.44
C VAL A 27 4.49 -5.73 1.13
N MET A 28 3.34 -5.63 0.50
CA MET A 28 3.11 -4.92 -0.75
C MET A 28 2.19 -3.76 -0.46
N ILE A 29 2.59 -2.54 -0.80
CA ILE A 29 1.84 -1.33 -0.50
C ILE A 29 1.56 -0.58 -1.80
N GLU A 30 0.29 -0.30 -2.05
CA GLU A 30 -0.17 0.61 -3.10
C GLU A 30 -0.63 1.92 -2.47
N VAL A 31 -0.12 3.04 -2.97
CA VAL A 31 -0.40 4.39 -2.47
C VAL A 31 -1.39 5.09 -3.37
N LYS A 32 -2.58 5.40 -2.85
CA LYS A 32 -3.62 6.14 -3.57
C LYS A 32 -3.83 7.53 -2.96
N SER A 33 -3.80 8.56 -3.79
CA SER A 33 -4.04 9.97 -3.38
C SER A 33 -5.41 10.51 -3.81
N CYS A 34 -6.11 9.79 -4.68
CA CYS A 34 -7.38 10.19 -5.28
C CYS A 34 -8.59 9.53 -4.58
N LYS A 35 -9.78 9.79 -5.13
CA LYS A 35 -11.04 9.20 -4.66
C LYS A 35 -11.08 7.72 -4.99
N LEU A 36 -11.20 6.89 -3.96
CA LEU A 36 -11.21 5.44 -4.07
C LEU A 36 -12.55 4.95 -4.61
N ASN A 37 -12.50 4.15 -5.67
CA ASN A 37 -13.64 3.46 -6.25
C ASN A 37 -13.30 1.99 -6.57
N LYS A 38 -14.27 1.23 -7.11
CA LYS A 38 -14.06 -0.17 -7.48
C LYS A 38 -12.93 -0.36 -8.50
N ASP A 39 -12.82 0.49 -9.51
CA ASP A 39 -11.77 0.38 -10.53
C ASP A 39 -10.37 0.55 -9.91
N ASP A 40 -10.23 1.40 -8.88
CA ASP A 40 -8.98 1.54 -8.15
C ASP A 40 -8.60 0.28 -7.36
N LEU A 41 -9.60 -0.43 -6.83
CA LEU A 41 -9.40 -1.71 -6.15
C LEU A 41 -8.96 -2.78 -7.16
N ASP A 42 -9.65 -2.90 -8.27
CA ASP A 42 -9.35 -3.90 -9.30
C ASP A 42 -7.94 -3.67 -9.87
N LYS A 43 -7.56 -2.42 -10.12
CA LYS A 43 -6.18 -2.03 -10.48
C LYS A 43 -5.17 -2.39 -9.40
N ALA A 44 -5.45 -2.09 -8.14
CA ALA A 44 -4.54 -2.43 -7.04
C ALA A 44 -4.33 -3.95 -6.94
N VAL A 45 -5.39 -4.75 -7.13
CA VAL A 45 -5.30 -6.22 -7.16
C VAL A 45 -4.39 -6.68 -8.31
N GLU A 46 -4.57 -6.13 -9.51
CA GLU A 46 -3.72 -6.42 -10.67
C GLU A 46 -2.26 -6.07 -10.37
N GLN A 47 -2.00 -4.86 -9.87
CA GLN A 47 -0.68 -4.39 -9.48
C GLN A 47 -0.01 -5.33 -8.46
N PHE A 48 -0.73 -5.78 -7.44
CA PHE A 48 -0.18 -6.73 -6.48
C PHE A 48 0.18 -8.07 -7.13
N ASN A 49 -0.65 -8.58 -8.04
CA ASN A 49 -0.37 -9.85 -8.71
C ASN A 49 0.82 -9.73 -9.67
N THR A 50 0.94 -8.62 -10.38
CA THR A 50 2.08 -8.33 -11.25
C THR A 50 3.38 -8.26 -10.47
N THR A 51 3.44 -7.45 -9.41
CA THR A 51 4.64 -7.40 -8.55
C THR A 51 4.93 -8.77 -7.93
N ALA A 52 3.90 -9.53 -7.54
CA ALA A 52 4.12 -10.85 -6.98
C ALA A 52 4.75 -11.83 -7.98
N SER A 53 4.34 -11.74 -9.25
CA SER A 53 4.89 -12.52 -10.36
C SER A 53 6.33 -12.10 -10.68
N ASP A 54 6.57 -10.80 -10.86
CA ASP A 54 7.86 -10.25 -11.29
C ASP A 54 8.98 -10.53 -10.28
N TYR A 55 8.64 -10.56 -8.98
CA TYR A 55 9.58 -10.85 -7.90
C TYR A 55 9.58 -12.32 -7.45
N GLY A 56 8.81 -13.20 -8.13
CA GLY A 56 8.79 -14.63 -7.83
C GLY A 56 8.23 -14.99 -6.44
N ILE A 57 7.29 -14.19 -5.92
CA ILE A 57 6.73 -14.36 -4.56
C ILE A 57 5.34 -15.02 -4.54
N LEU A 58 4.70 -15.30 -5.68
CA LEU A 58 3.33 -15.85 -5.79
C LEU A 58 3.01 -17.04 -4.87
N ASN A 59 4.01 -17.86 -4.51
CA ASN A 59 3.85 -19.07 -3.68
C ASN A 59 4.41 -18.91 -2.25
N LYS A 60 4.59 -17.70 -1.75
CA LYS A 60 5.08 -17.44 -0.39
C LYS A 60 3.91 -17.43 0.59
N GLU A 61 4.07 -18.13 1.72
CA GLU A 61 3.02 -18.30 2.73
C GLU A 61 2.64 -17.00 3.47
N SER A 62 3.46 -15.95 3.39
CA SER A 62 3.19 -14.68 4.07
C SER A 62 3.42 -13.47 3.16
N ILE A 63 2.40 -13.16 2.36
CA ILE A 63 2.28 -11.87 1.66
C ILE A 63 1.16 -11.07 2.30
N GLU A 64 1.50 -9.87 2.76
CA GLU A 64 0.55 -8.87 3.21
C GLU A 64 0.36 -7.82 2.11
N LYS A 65 -0.91 -7.51 1.79
CA LYS A 65 -1.28 -6.49 0.78
C LYS A 65 -1.94 -5.32 1.48
N ILE A 66 -1.47 -4.11 1.21
CA ILE A 66 -1.92 -2.88 1.87
C ILE A 66 -2.24 -1.82 0.81
N ILE A 67 -3.40 -1.20 0.93
CA ILE A 67 -3.68 0.07 0.24
C ILE A 67 -3.54 1.19 1.26
N PHE A 68 -2.58 2.09 1.02
CA PHE A 68 -2.38 3.30 1.79
C PHE A 68 -3.03 4.48 1.08
N HIS A 69 -4.00 5.12 1.73
CA HIS A 69 -4.72 6.26 1.17
C HIS A 69 -4.24 7.57 1.80
N GLU A 70 -3.60 8.42 0.99
CA GLU A 70 -2.98 9.69 1.43
C GLU A 70 -3.88 10.93 1.22
N GLY A 71 -5.16 10.71 0.95
CA GLY A 71 -6.16 11.74 0.64
C GLY A 71 -7.31 11.83 1.66
N LYS A 72 -8.16 12.84 1.51
CA LYS A 72 -9.42 12.94 2.27
C LYS A 72 -10.30 11.74 1.94
N ARG A 73 -10.93 11.13 2.95
CA ARG A 73 -11.99 10.14 2.73
C ARG A 73 -13.06 10.74 1.83
N CYS A 74 -13.38 10.09 0.73
CA CYS A 74 -14.38 10.59 -0.21
C CYS A 74 -15.14 9.45 -0.89
N GLY A 75 -16.45 9.66 -1.09
CA GLY A 75 -17.33 8.76 -1.84
C GLY A 75 -17.55 7.39 -1.22
N GLU A 76 -17.67 6.37 -2.10
CA GLU A 76 -18.01 4.95 -1.88
C GLU A 76 -16.99 4.15 -1.03
N PHE A 77 -16.39 4.81 -0.06
CA PHE A 77 -15.36 4.28 0.83
C PHE A 77 -15.78 2.98 1.54
N SER A 78 -17.04 2.85 1.92
CA SER A 78 -17.59 1.64 2.53
C SER A 78 -17.55 0.45 1.56
N LEU A 79 -17.98 0.64 0.31
CA LEU A 79 -17.95 -0.39 -0.73
C LEU A 79 -16.51 -0.76 -1.09
N PHE A 80 -15.62 0.24 -1.18
CA PHE A 80 -14.19 0.02 -1.40
C PHE A 80 -13.54 -0.83 -0.29
N THR A 81 -13.77 -0.46 0.98
CA THR A 81 -13.22 -1.21 2.13
C THR A 81 -13.78 -2.62 2.20
N GLN A 82 -15.05 -2.82 1.85
CA GLN A 82 -15.66 -4.14 1.76
C GLN A 82 -15.01 -4.98 0.66
N GLY A 83 -14.77 -4.39 -0.52
CA GLY A 83 -14.02 -5.05 -1.60
C GLY A 83 -12.60 -5.43 -1.16
N CYS A 84 -11.88 -4.53 -0.49
CA CYS A 84 -10.54 -4.83 0.05
C CYS A 84 -10.55 -6.05 0.98
N LYS A 85 -11.55 -6.17 1.87
CA LYS A 85 -11.71 -7.34 2.76
C LYS A 85 -11.87 -8.64 1.98
N SER A 86 -12.69 -8.64 0.92
CA SER A 86 -12.88 -9.81 0.05
C SER A 86 -11.57 -10.28 -0.62
N HIS A 87 -10.66 -9.35 -0.89
CA HIS A 87 -9.33 -9.64 -1.45
C HIS A 87 -8.23 -9.83 -0.40
N LYS A 88 -8.57 -9.86 0.91
CA LYS A 88 -7.61 -9.91 2.03
C LYS A 88 -6.59 -8.76 2.00
N ILE A 89 -7.01 -7.58 1.54
CA ILE A 89 -6.21 -6.36 1.47
C ILE A 89 -6.51 -5.50 2.71
N LYS A 90 -5.46 -5.10 3.44
CA LYS A 90 -5.58 -4.12 4.52
C LYS A 90 -5.66 -2.72 3.94
N THR A 91 -6.39 -1.84 4.61
CA THR A 91 -6.47 -0.43 4.20
C THR A 91 -6.01 0.47 5.34
N ILE A 92 -5.11 1.40 5.05
CA ILE A 92 -4.57 2.39 5.98
C ILE A 92 -4.89 3.77 5.43
N TYR A 93 -5.31 4.68 6.30
CA TYR A 93 -5.77 6.02 5.91
C TYR A 93 -5.03 7.09 6.68
N GLU A 94 -4.51 8.09 5.97
CA GLU A 94 -3.99 9.30 6.58
C GLU A 94 -5.11 10.36 6.63
N ASP A 95 -5.76 10.47 7.78
CA ASP A 95 -6.78 11.50 7.98
C ASP A 95 -6.11 12.85 8.28
N LYS A 96 -5.78 13.61 7.23
CA LYS A 96 -5.15 14.94 7.32
C LYS A 96 -6.04 16.04 7.94
N GLY A 97 -7.15 15.66 8.59
CA GLY A 97 -8.21 16.58 9.02
C GLY A 97 -8.37 16.83 10.51
N LYS A 98 -7.61 16.19 11.40
CA LYS A 98 -7.69 16.47 12.86
C LYS A 98 -6.31 16.56 13.50
N GLU A 99 -5.93 17.76 13.93
CA GLU A 99 -5.00 17.92 15.05
C GLU A 99 -5.59 17.11 16.22
N GLY A 100 -4.85 16.10 16.68
CA GLY A 100 -5.31 15.19 17.73
C GLY A 100 -5.99 13.89 17.26
N SER A 101 -5.87 13.49 15.99
CA SER A 101 -6.19 12.12 15.57
C SER A 101 -5.41 11.11 16.41
N LYS A 102 -6.07 10.51 17.41
CA LYS A 102 -5.55 9.34 18.13
C LYS A 102 -5.23 8.28 17.07
N ARG A 103 -3.93 8.01 16.90
CA ARG A 103 -3.45 6.84 16.17
C ARG A 103 -4.03 5.63 16.89
N ASN A 104 -4.82 4.81 16.21
CA ASN A 104 -5.24 3.54 16.77
C ASN A 104 -3.98 2.76 17.18
N GLU A 105 -4.03 2.17 18.37
CA GLU A 105 -2.97 1.39 18.99
C GLU A 105 -2.65 0.15 18.12
N ASP A 106 -1.78 0.31 17.14
CA ASP A 106 -1.10 -0.76 16.39
C ASP A 106 0.05 -0.10 15.60
N PRO A 107 1.15 -0.81 15.27
CA PRO A 107 2.47 -0.25 15.02
C PRO A 107 2.54 0.54 13.71
N THR A 108 2.06 1.77 13.76
CA THR A 108 2.10 2.76 12.69
C THR A 108 3.54 3.14 12.35
N THR A 109 4.50 2.95 13.26
CA THR A 109 5.88 3.40 13.08
C THR A 109 6.58 2.79 11.86
N LEU A 110 6.37 1.50 11.58
CA LEU A 110 7.06 0.85 10.46
C LEU A 110 6.48 1.32 9.12
N TYR A 111 5.15 1.29 8.97
CA TYR A 111 4.50 1.75 7.74
C TYR A 111 4.69 3.27 7.56
N ASP A 112 4.59 4.07 8.62
CA ASP A 112 4.89 5.51 8.57
C ASP A 112 6.31 5.76 8.07
N LEU A 113 7.31 5.01 8.56
CA LEU A 113 8.69 5.10 8.10
C LEU A 113 8.81 4.71 6.61
N ILE A 114 8.17 3.61 6.20
CA ILE A 114 8.18 3.15 4.80
C ILE A 114 7.55 4.21 3.87
N ILE A 115 6.40 4.77 4.28
CA ILE A 115 5.71 5.82 3.53
C ILE A 115 6.54 7.10 3.47
N GLU A 116 7.24 7.47 4.55
CA GLU A 116 8.15 8.62 4.58
C GLU A 116 9.34 8.42 3.62
N VAL A 117 9.93 7.23 3.57
CA VAL A 117 10.99 6.89 2.58
C VAL A 117 10.43 6.98 1.16
N TYR A 118 9.23 6.44 0.90
CA TYR A 118 8.56 6.54 -0.40
C TYR A 118 8.34 8.00 -0.82
N ARG A 119 7.85 8.86 0.09
CA ARG A 119 7.64 10.30 -0.17
C ARG A 119 8.94 11.00 -0.58
N ARG A 120 10.04 10.72 0.13
CA ARG A 120 11.36 11.26 -0.20
C ARG A 120 11.87 10.77 -1.55
N TRP A 121 11.70 9.48 -1.85
CA TRP A 121 12.08 8.90 -3.14
C TRP A 121 11.28 9.53 -4.28
N LYS A 122 9.96 9.64 -4.15
CA LYS A 122 9.05 10.24 -5.13
C LYS A 122 9.41 11.70 -5.44
N ASN A 123 9.77 12.47 -4.42
CA ASN A 123 10.17 13.87 -4.58
C ASN A 123 11.53 14.06 -5.29
N LYS A 124 12.43 13.07 -5.23
CA LYS A 124 13.73 13.13 -5.95
C LYS A 124 13.63 12.84 -7.44
N ARG A 125 12.53 12.21 -7.89
CA ARG A 125 12.28 11.89 -9.32
C ARG A 125 11.46 12.96 -10.05
N ARG A 126 11.03 14.03 -9.36
CA ARG A 126 10.35 15.20 -9.93
C ARG A 126 11.32 16.35 -10.12
#